data_AF-A0A8S3PXC7-F1
#
_entry.id   AF-A0A8S3PXC7-F1
#
_cell.length_a   1.000
_cell.length_b   1.000
_cell.length_c   1.000
_cell.angle_alpha   90.00
_cell.angle_beta   90.00
_cell.angle_gamma   90.00
#
_symmetry.space_group_name_H-M   'P 1'
#
loop_
_entity.id
_entity.type
_entity.pdbx_description
1 polymer ?
#
loop_
_entity_poly.entity_id
_entity_poly.type
_entity_poly.pdbx_seq_one_letter_code
_entity_poly.pdbx_strand_id
1 'polypeptide(L)'
;MDMSNNKISTLKTKDYFSRVKILNLSANPITVIDENVDRLNHASHIFIPNHSLETLPESVQFLHPDIFRFGKSGIPCNCDNIWIGDWIIYNSASEEFPLFCSNSNNTVFQNWTLEIRNCEPYTRSTNHFLFSLLTFPFLISLIGILYCFRFELIILKRKCDRKRHKRWEHDVYISFDENNKLVLQFVIKLLYPFLKSNNVSAYIPCKDDCPGKMLEENITENIQKCKTFVLITSDGMYEDKPGKTETKIMEYYLAWNYFTKGVIDKIFVVKYDRPKKKDFQYRRTEAIYRTGMGFNMWNKKVCVYQAILELLQER
;
A
#
# COMPACT_ATOMS: atom_id res chain seq x y z
N MET A 1 53.46 -3.53 -1.33
CA MET A 1 53.87 -3.23 0.05
C MET A 1 54.40 -4.52 0.64
N ASP A 2 55.70 -4.58 0.86
CA ASP A 2 56.36 -5.74 1.46
C ASP A 2 56.56 -5.50 2.95
N MET A 3 55.94 -6.35 3.77
CA MET A 3 56.00 -6.35 5.23
C MET A 3 56.50 -7.70 5.75
N SER A 4 57.18 -8.48 4.90
CA SER A 4 57.72 -9.78 5.28
C SER A 4 58.81 -9.69 6.35
N ASN A 5 59.05 -10.78 7.10
CA ASN A 5 60.08 -10.88 8.13
C ASN A 5 59.99 -9.82 9.24
N ASN A 6 58.78 -9.53 9.70
CA ASN A 6 58.55 -8.62 10.82
C ASN A 6 58.00 -9.39 12.04
N LYS A 7 57.65 -8.65 13.09
CA LYS A 7 57.04 -9.18 14.33
C LYS A 7 55.55 -8.88 14.41
N ILE A 8 54.84 -8.88 13.28
CA ILE A 8 53.42 -8.56 13.23
C ILE A 8 52.63 -9.76 13.76
N SER A 9 52.00 -9.61 14.92
CA SER A 9 51.13 -10.63 15.53
C SER A 9 49.64 -10.44 15.21
N THR A 10 49.23 -9.21 14.89
CA THR A 10 47.83 -8.89 14.56
C THR A 10 47.76 -8.09 13.28
N LEU A 11 46.97 -8.55 12.31
CA LEU A 11 46.64 -7.79 11.12
C LEU A 11 45.47 -6.84 11.43
N LYS A 12 45.79 -5.59 11.77
CA LYS A 12 44.80 -4.52 11.96
C LYS A 12 44.64 -3.73 10.68
N THR A 13 43.42 -3.63 10.16
CA THR A 13 43.16 -2.86 8.95
C THR A 13 43.32 -1.36 9.19
N LYS A 14 43.95 -0.66 8.26
CA LYS A 14 44.15 0.79 8.28
C LYS A 14 43.56 1.43 7.04
N ASP A 15 43.17 2.70 7.12
CA ASP A 15 42.50 3.40 6.01
C ASP A 15 43.32 3.41 4.71
N TYR A 16 44.64 3.43 4.82
CA TYR A 16 45.54 3.43 3.67
C TYR A 16 45.64 2.07 2.96
N PHE A 17 45.12 0.98 3.55
CA PHE A 17 45.12 -0.35 2.93
C PHE A 17 44.23 -0.45 1.69
N SER A 18 43.22 0.43 1.57
CA SER A 18 42.42 0.58 0.34
C SER A 18 43.23 0.91 -0.92
N ARG A 19 44.47 1.39 -0.76
CA ARG A 19 45.38 1.75 -1.85
C ARG A 19 46.46 0.71 -2.13
N VAL A 20 46.48 -0.39 -1.37
CA VAL A 20 47.53 -1.41 -1.47
C VAL A 20 47.15 -2.43 -2.52
N LYS A 21 47.94 -2.54 -3.60
CA LYS A 21 47.74 -3.56 -4.65
C LYS A 21 48.30 -4.93 -4.28
N ILE A 22 49.45 -4.97 -3.62
CA ILE A 22 50.11 -6.22 -3.20
C ILE A 22 50.54 -6.04 -1.76
N LEU A 23 50.16 -6.97 -0.88
CA LEU A 23 50.53 -7.00 0.53
C LEU A 23 51.23 -8.32 0.86
N ASN A 24 52.53 -8.29 1.10
CA ASN A 24 53.28 -9.47 1.52
C ASN A 24 53.50 -9.46 3.03
N LEU A 25 52.92 -10.42 3.76
CA LEU A 25 53.05 -10.58 5.21
C LEU A 25 53.79 -11.86 5.58
N SER A 26 54.48 -12.49 4.62
CA SER A 26 55.23 -13.73 4.83
C SER A 26 56.21 -13.64 6.00
N ALA A 27 56.38 -14.74 6.74
CA ALA A 27 57.28 -14.82 7.89
C ALA A 27 56.98 -13.78 9.00
N ASN A 28 55.70 -13.63 9.35
CA ASN A 28 55.24 -12.91 10.54
C ASN A 28 54.45 -13.87 11.45
N PRO A 29 54.54 -13.75 12.78
CA PRO A 29 53.81 -14.61 13.72
C PRO A 29 52.33 -14.17 13.89
N ILE A 30 51.58 -14.07 12.78
CA ILE A 30 50.20 -13.58 12.81
C ILE A 30 49.28 -14.60 13.47
N THR A 31 48.61 -14.19 14.55
CA THR A 31 47.66 -14.99 15.32
C THR A 31 46.23 -14.45 15.28
N VAL A 32 46.04 -13.18 14.86
CA VAL A 32 44.72 -12.53 14.79
C VAL A 32 44.60 -11.67 13.53
N ILE A 33 43.45 -11.77 12.85
CA ILE A 33 42.99 -10.83 11.81
C ILE A 33 41.81 -10.04 12.37
N ASP A 34 41.82 -8.71 12.19
CA ASP A 34 40.75 -7.81 12.62
C ASP A 34 39.46 -7.98 11.78
N GLU A 35 38.31 -7.65 12.36
CA GLU A 35 36.98 -7.80 11.76
C GLU A 35 36.75 -6.94 10.51
N ASN A 36 37.63 -5.99 10.20
CA ASN A 36 37.49 -5.11 9.03
C ASN A 36 38.47 -5.44 7.90
N VAL A 37 38.84 -6.71 7.72
CA VAL A 37 39.79 -7.13 6.67
C VAL A 37 39.22 -7.01 5.26
N ASP A 38 37.89 -6.96 5.12
CA ASP A 38 37.15 -6.73 3.88
C ASP A 38 37.55 -5.42 3.17
N ARG A 39 38.06 -4.42 3.89
CA ARG A 39 38.58 -3.17 3.29
C ARG A 39 39.83 -3.40 2.41
N LEU A 40 40.43 -4.59 2.44
CA LEU A 40 41.50 -5.03 1.53
C LEU A 40 40.97 -5.60 0.20
N ASN A 41 39.67 -5.53 -0.09
CA ASN A 41 39.07 -6.00 -1.35
C ASN A 41 39.66 -5.35 -2.63
N HIS A 42 40.34 -4.20 -2.53
CA HIS A 42 41.04 -3.56 -3.65
C HIS A 42 42.44 -4.14 -3.90
N ALA A 43 42.96 -4.96 -2.98
CA ALA A 43 44.24 -5.61 -3.15
C ALA A 43 44.14 -6.73 -4.20
N SER A 44 45.14 -6.80 -5.07
CA SER A 44 45.28 -7.85 -6.07
C SER A 44 45.83 -9.14 -5.46
N HIS A 45 46.75 -9.02 -4.49
CA HIS A 45 47.35 -10.17 -3.81
C HIS A 45 47.70 -9.86 -2.35
N ILE A 46 47.34 -10.75 -1.44
CA ILE A 46 47.65 -10.74 -0.01
C ILE A 46 48.28 -12.08 0.32
N PHE A 47 49.54 -12.06 0.76
CA PHE A 47 50.31 -13.28 1.05
C PHE A 47 50.49 -13.47 2.55
N ILE A 48 49.91 -14.54 3.09
CA ILE A 48 50.10 -14.95 4.49
C ILE A 48 50.38 -16.48 4.53
N PRO A 49 51.53 -16.95 4.03
CA PRO A 49 51.82 -18.38 3.95
C PRO A 49 52.18 -19.03 5.30
N ASN A 50 52.80 -18.28 6.21
CA ASN A 50 53.27 -18.79 7.50
C ASN A 50 52.58 -18.00 8.62
N HIS A 51 51.50 -18.56 9.16
CA HIS A 51 50.73 -17.96 10.26
C HIS A 51 50.31 -19.00 11.30
N SER A 52 49.77 -18.53 12.41
CA SER A 52 49.26 -19.36 13.51
C SER A 52 47.83 -18.91 13.87
N LEU A 53 47.00 -18.75 12.83
CA LEU A 53 45.59 -18.38 12.99
C LEU A 53 44.80 -19.61 13.43
N GLU A 54 44.04 -19.46 14.50
CA GLU A 54 43.10 -20.48 14.97
C GLU A 54 41.69 -20.28 14.40
N THR A 55 41.33 -19.03 14.06
CA THR A 55 40.04 -18.64 13.48
C THR A 55 40.22 -17.55 12.41
N LEU A 56 39.19 -17.37 11.59
CA LEU A 56 39.09 -16.25 10.64
C LEU A 56 37.85 -15.42 10.97
N PRO A 57 37.93 -14.07 10.94
CA PRO A 57 36.74 -13.24 11.11
C PRO A 57 35.81 -13.39 9.90
N GLU A 58 34.51 -13.17 10.13
CA GLU A 58 33.47 -13.33 9.11
C GLU A 58 33.74 -12.47 7.87
N SER A 59 34.36 -11.30 8.04
CA SER A 59 34.63 -10.36 6.95
C SER A 59 35.64 -10.87 5.91
N VAL A 60 36.42 -11.90 6.21
CA VAL A 60 37.27 -12.56 5.20
C VAL A 60 36.41 -13.10 4.05
N GLN A 61 35.18 -13.55 4.32
CA GLN A 61 34.28 -14.12 3.31
C GLN A 61 33.96 -13.15 2.16
N PHE A 62 34.11 -11.84 2.37
CA PHE A 62 33.84 -10.81 1.37
C PHE A 62 35.03 -10.49 0.46
N LEU A 63 36.20 -11.08 0.73
CA LEU A 63 37.35 -11.03 -0.15
C LEU A 63 37.22 -12.08 -1.26
N HIS A 64 37.93 -11.90 -2.37
CA HIS A 64 37.96 -12.92 -3.41
C HIS A 64 38.93 -14.05 -3.03
N PRO A 65 38.59 -15.34 -3.22
CA PRO A 65 39.49 -16.45 -2.88
C PRO A 65 40.85 -16.38 -3.59
N ASP A 66 40.91 -15.74 -4.76
CA ASP A 66 42.16 -15.55 -5.53
C ASP A 66 43.09 -14.47 -4.98
N ILE A 67 42.55 -13.47 -4.28
CA ILE A 67 43.36 -12.34 -3.81
C ILE A 67 44.05 -12.67 -2.49
N PHE A 68 43.61 -13.70 -1.77
CA PHE A 68 44.14 -14.07 -0.46
C PHE A 68 44.81 -15.45 -0.51
N ARG A 69 46.14 -15.47 -0.36
CA ARG A 69 46.93 -16.70 -0.36
C ARG A 69 47.25 -17.11 1.08
N PHE A 70 46.46 -18.07 1.57
CA PHE A 70 46.69 -18.75 2.83
C PHE A 70 47.70 -19.87 2.62
N GLY A 71 48.73 -19.94 3.43
CA GLY A 71 49.56 -21.13 3.45
C GLY A 71 48.89 -22.27 4.21
N LYS A 72 49.68 -23.27 4.59
CA LYS A 72 49.16 -24.44 5.28
C LYS A 72 48.69 -24.07 6.69
N SER A 73 47.38 -24.13 6.93
CA SER A 73 46.78 -23.82 8.23
C SER A 73 45.69 -24.82 8.64
N GLY A 74 45.50 -25.04 9.94
CA GLY A 74 44.48 -25.94 10.49
C GLY A 74 43.31 -25.20 11.11
N ILE A 75 42.62 -24.33 10.35
CA ILE A 75 41.44 -23.61 10.83
C ILE A 75 40.26 -24.59 10.92
N PRO A 76 39.46 -24.62 12.00
CA PRO A 76 38.36 -25.57 12.14
C PRO A 76 37.26 -25.28 11.12
N CYS A 77 36.90 -26.32 10.35
CA CYS A 77 35.74 -26.33 9.47
C CYS A 77 34.50 -26.77 10.28
N ASN A 78 33.65 -25.81 10.65
CA ASN A 78 32.40 -26.06 11.38
C ASN A 78 31.23 -25.27 10.76
N CYS A 79 30.04 -25.36 11.36
CA CYS A 79 28.84 -24.67 10.87
C CYS A 79 28.85 -23.15 11.02
N ASP A 80 29.80 -22.57 11.77
CA ASP A 80 29.93 -21.12 11.90
C ASP A 80 30.67 -20.52 10.68
N ASN A 81 31.49 -21.32 9.99
CA ASN A 81 32.42 -20.86 8.96
C ASN A 81 32.19 -21.55 7.59
N ILE A 82 30.93 -21.70 7.18
CA ILE A 82 30.54 -22.46 5.96
C ILE A 82 31.26 -21.95 4.70
N TRP A 83 31.46 -20.63 4.61
CA TRP A 83 32.10 -19.97 3.47
C TRP A 83 33.53 -20.47 3.18
N ILE A 84 34.24 -21.02 4.17
CA ILE A 84 35.57 -21.64 3.99
C ILE A 84 35.48 -22.78 2.98
N GLY A 85 34.38 -23.53 2.99
CA GLY A 85 34.14 -24.62 2.05
C GLY A 85 33.96 -24.14 0.62
N ASP A 86 33.19 -23.07 0.43
CA ASP A 86 33.00 -22.46 -0.89
C ASP A 86 34.35 -22.00 -1.48
N TRP A 87 35.23 -21.46 -0.63
CA TRP A 87 36.58 -21.06 -1.03
C TRP A 87 37.49 -22.25 -1.36
N ILE A 88 37.42 -23.35 -0.60
CA ILE A 88 38.17 -24.59 -0.89
C ILE A 88 37.75 -25.17 -2.23
N ILE A 89 36.44 -25.21 -2.51
CA ILE A 89 35.89 -25.69 -3.79
C ILE A 89 36.39 -24.80 -4.93
N TYR A 90 36.33 -23.48 -4.75
CA TYR A 90 36.76 -22.50 -5.75
C TYR A 90 38.27 -22.57 -6.05
N ASN A 91 39.12 -22.69 -5.02
CA ASN A 91 40.58 -22.66 -5.14
C ASN A 91 41.22 -24.01 -5.48
N SER A 92 40.43 -25.06 -5.74
CA SER A 92 40.91 -26.41 -6.09
C SER A 92 41.79 -26.50 -7.35
N ALA A 93 41.97 -25.39 -8.09
CA ALA A 93 42.77 -25.28 -9.30
C ALA A 93 44.11 -24.51 -9.16
N SER A 94 44.45 -23.98 -7.98
CA SER A 94 45.70 -23.21 -7.77
C SER A 94 46.72 -24.01 -6.94
N GLU A 95 47.85 -24.42 -7.55
CA GLU A 95 48.89 -25.23 -6.89
C GLU A 95 49.68 -24.47 -5.81
N GLU A 96 49.74 -23.14 -5.87
CA GLU A 96 50.46 -22.33 -4.88
C GLU A 96 49.51 -21.88 -3.76
N PHE A 97 49.55 -22.61 -2.64
CA PHE A 97 48.97 -22.28 -1.33
C PHE A 97 47.43 -22.37 -1.21
N PRO A 98 46.86 -23.59 -1.23
CA PRO A 98 45.43 -23.78 -0.98
C PRO A 98 45.08 -23.56 0.51
N LEU A 99 43.91 -22.98 0.77
CA LEU A 99 43.34 -22.90 2.12
C LEU A 99 43.04 -24.32 2.60
N PHE A 100 43.59 -24.69 3.75
CA PHE A 100 43.30 -25.97 4.41
C PHE A 100 42.42 -25.73 5.64
N CYS A 101 41.61 -26.73 5.97
CA CYS A 101 40.90 -26.75 7.23
C CYS A 101 41.08 -28.07 7.98
N SER A 102 40.91 -27.98 9.31
CA SER A 102 40.98 -29.08 10.25
C SER A 102 39.57 -29.51 10.67
N ASN A 103 39.40 -30.81 10.91
CA ASN A 103 38.24 -31.32 11.63
C ASN A 103 38.48 -31.20 13.16
N SER A 104 37.47 -31.45 13.99
CA SER A 104 37.54 -31.48 15.46
C SER A 104 38.68 -32.33 16.05
N ASN A 105 39.24 -33.24 15.26
CA ASN A 105 40.40 -34.08 15.61
C ASN A 105 41.75 -33.55 15.07
N ASN A 106 41.83 -32.27 14.62
CA ASN A 106 43.02 -31.61 14.07
C ASN A 106 43.66 -32.27 12.82
N THR A 107 42.95 -33.19 12.16
CA THR A 107 43.39 -33.77 10.89
C THR A 107 43.15 -32.77 9.76
N VAL A 108 44.20 -32.43 9.03
CA VAL A 108 44.15 -31.50 7.90
C VAL A 108 43.62 -32.23 6.67
N PHE A 109 42.51 -31.78 6.11
CA PHE A 109 41.93 -32.33 4.88
C PHE A 109 41.98 -31.30 3.75
N GLN A 110 42.13 -31.80 2.52
CA GLN A 110 42.08 -30.98 1.30
C GLN A 110 40.66 -30.92 0.70
N ASN A 111 39.77 -31.84 1.08
CA ASN A 111 38.46 -32.00 0.45
C ASN A 111 37.34 -31.66 1.42
N TRP A 112 36.49 -30.71 1.03
CA TRP A 112 35.24 -30.38 1.71
C TRP A 112 34.27 -31.57 1.64
N THR A 113 33.98 -32.21 2.78
CA THR A 113 33.10 -33.39 2.85
C THR A 113 31.63 -33.03 2.93
N LEU A 114 30.77 -33.96 2.48
CA LEU A 114 29.30 -33.85 2.49
C LEU A 114 28.69 -33.62 3.88
N GLU A 115 29.41 -33.92 4.97
CA GLU A 115 28.91 -33.78 6.35
C GLU A 115 28.69 -32.31 6.77
N ILE A 116 29.54 -31.37 6.32
CA ILE A 116 29.38 -29.93 6.61
C ILE A 116 28.27 -29.31 5.76
N ARG A 117 27.87 -29.97 4.67
CA ARG A 117 26.71 -29.56 3.84
C ARG A 117 25.38 -29.64 4.60
N ASN A 118 25.35 -30.43 5.68
CA ASN A 118 24.18 -30.64 6.53
C ASN A 118 24.21 -29.79 7.81
N CYS A 119 24.76 -28.57 7.76
CA CYS A 119 24.47 -27.57 8.78
C CYS A 119 22.99 -27.20 8.68
N GLU A 120 22.13 -27.94 9.40
CA GLU A 120 20.74 -27.55 9.60
C GLU A 120 20.72 -26.13 10.18
N PRO A 121 19.98 -25.18 9.60
CA PRO A 121 19.93 -23.83 10.12
C PRO A 121 19.15 -23.84 11.43
N TYR A 122 19.86 -24.05 12.53
CA TYR A 122 19.34 -23.79 13.86
C TYR A 122 19.16 -22.26 13.99
N THR A 123 17.89 -21.84 14.00
CA THR A 123 17.35 -20.49 14.26
C THR A 123 17.22 -19.50 13.09
N ARG A 124 16.26 -19.78 12.19
CA ARG A 124 15.48 -18.74 11.48
C ARG A 124 13.95 -18.93 11.58
N SER A 125 13.44 -19.87 12.40
CA SER A 125 12.00 -20.13 12.46
C SER A 125 11.23 -19.13 13.34
N THR A 126 11.82 -18.65 14.44
CA THR A 126 11.11 -17.79 15.42
C THR A 126 10.74 -16.41 14.87
N ASN A 127 11.51 -15.85 13.95
CA ASN A 127 11.21 -14.54 13.34
C ASN A 127 10.10 -14.61 12.28
N HIS A 128 10.06 -15.64 11.43
CA HIS A 128 9.01 -15.74 10.39
C HIS A 128 7.61 -15.97 10.96
N PHE A 129 7.48 -16.73 12.05
CA PHE A 129 6.19 -16.92 12.73
C PHE A 129 5.70 -15.65 13.42
N LEU A 130 6.59 -14.87 14.05
CA LEU A 130 6.21 -13.60 14.67
C LEU A 130 5.82 -12.54 13.62
N PHE A 131 6.54 -12.46 12.50
CA PHE A 131 6.17 -11.57 11.40
C PHE A 131 4.83 -11.97 10.76
N SER A 132 4.56 -13.27 10.55
CA SER A 132 3.27 -13.71 9.99
C SER A 132 2.10 -13.46 10.93
N LEU A 133 2.30 -13.59 12.25
CA LEU A 133 1.29 -13.28 13.26
C LEU A 133 0.91 -11.79 13.30
N LEU A 134 1.80 -10.87 12.91
CA LEU A 134 1.52 -9.43 12.86
C LEU A 134 0.98 -8.97 11.50
N THR A 135 1.38 -9.60 10.40
CA THR A 135 0.94 -9.20 9.05
C THR A 135 -0.52 -9.58 8.77
N PHE A 136 -0.99 -10.74 9.24
CA PHE A 136 -2.38 -11.14 9.08
C PHE A 136 -3.39 -10.19 9.75
N PRO A 137 -3.28 -9.81 11.03
CA PRO A 137 -4.21 -8.86 11.64
C PRO A 137 -4.07 -7.47 11.03
N PHE A 138 -2.87 -7.07 10.59
CA PHE A 138 -2.69 -5.83 9.85
C PHE A 138 -3.44 -5.84 8.51
N LEU A 139 -3.35 -6.94 7.74
CA LEU A 139 -4.10 -7.12 6.49
C LEU A 139 -5.62 -7.14 6.74
N ILE A 140 -6.08 -7.84 7.78
CA ILE A 140 -7.50 -7.85 8.16
C ILE A 140 -7.97 -6.45 8.57
N SER A 141 -7.17 -5.72 9.35
CA SER A 141 -7.45 -4.34 9.72
C SER A 141 -7.52 -3.43 8.49
N LEU A 142 -6.58 -3.56 7.56
CA LEU A 142 -6.55 -2.81 6.30
C LEU A 142 -7.79 -3.12 5.44
N ILE A 143 -8.17 -4.39 5.30
CA ILE A 143 -9.40 -4.80 4.61
C ILE A 143 -10.64 -4.23 5.33
N GLY A 144 -10.64 -4.24 6.67
CA GLY A 144 -11.68 -3.64 7.49
C GLY A 144 -11.82 -2.14 7.25
N ILE A 145 -10.71 -1.41 7.19
CA ILE A 145 -10.67 0.02 6.86
C ILE A 145 -11.20 0.25 5.43
N LEU A 146 -10.72 -0.51 4.45
CA LEU A 146 -11.20 -0.41 3.06
C LEU A 146 -12.70 -0.70 2.94
N TYR A 147 -13.21 -1.66 3.71
CA TYR A 147 -14.64 -1.97 3.75
C TYR A 147 -15.45 -0.85 4.42
N CYS A 148 -14.96 -0.29 5.53
CA CYS A 148 -15.59 0.81 6.24
C CYS A 148 -15.68 2.08 5.37
N PHE A 149 -14.63 2.40 4.63
CA PHE A 149 -14.54 3.59 3.76
C PHE A 149 -14.85 3.30 2.29
N ARG A 150 -15.44 2.13 1.97
CA ARG A 150 -15.64 1.71 0.57
C ARG A 150 -16.45 2.71 -0.25
N PHE A 151 -17.41 3.39 0.38
CA PHE A 151 -18.29 4.34 -0.32
C PHE A 151 -17.59 5.66 -0.57
N GLU A 152 -16.82 6.15 0.40
CA GLU A 152 -15.95 7.32 0.27
C GLU A 152 -14.94 7.10 -0.86
N LEU A 153 -14.31 5.92 -0.92
CA LEU A 153 -13.38 5.55 -1.99
C LEU A 153 -14.04 5.52 -3.37
N ILE A 154 -15.27 4.99 -3.49
CA ILE A 154 -16.04 5.02 -4.75
C ILE A 154 -16.30 6.46 -5.20
N ILE A 155 -16.72 7.34 -4.28
CA ILE A 155 -17.04 8.74 -4.59
C ILE A 155 -15.76 9.50 -5.00
N LEU A 156 -14.66 9.31 -4.28
CA LEU A 156 -13.36 9.93 -4.60
C LEU A 156 -12.82 9.45 -5.94
N LYS A 157 -12.93 8.15 -6.25
CA LYS A 157 -12.57 7.61 -7.57
C LYS A 157 -13.36 8.31 -8.68
N ARG A 158 -14.68 8.43 -8.51
CA ARG A 158 -15.56 9.09 -9.49
C ARG A 158 -15.23 10.58 -9.68
N LYS A 159 -14.74 11.28 -8.65
CA LYS A 159 -14.23 12.65 -8.78
C LYS A 159 -12.99 12.74 -9.69
N CYS A 160 -12.14 11.72 -9.69
CA CYS A 160 -10.92 11.67 -10.51
C CYS A 160 -11.14 11.08 -11.92
N ASP A 161 -12.22 10.34 -12.13
CA ASP A 161 -12.54 9.74 -13.43
C ASP A 161 -12.81 10.82 -14.49
N ARG A 162 -12.28 10.62 -15.70
CA ARG A 162 -12.64 11.45 -16.85
C ARG A 162 -14.11 11.26 -17.18
N LYS A 163 -14.89 12.35 -17.12
CA LYS A 163 -16.33 12.33 -17.41
C LYS A 163 -16.56 12.09 -18.90
N ARG A 164 -17.56 11.27 -19.22
CA ARG A 164 -17.97 11.00 -20.60
C ARG A 164 -18.77 12.20 -21.11
N HIS A 165 -18.52 12.60 -22.36
CA HIS A 165 -19.38 13.55 -23.04
C HIS A 165 -20.69 12.88 -23.44
N LYS A 166 -21.67 12.90 -22.54
CA LYS A 166 -23.06 12.53 -22.82
C LYS A 166 -23.88 13.80 -22.93
N ARG A 167 -24.89 13.82 -23.80
CA ARG A 167 -25.89 14.88 -23.82
C ARG A 167 -27.02 14.48 -22.87
N TRP A 168 -27.24 15.29 -21.84
CA TRP A 168 -28.34 15.13 -20.89
C TRP A 168 -29.51 16.01 -21.29
N GLU A 169 -30.73 15.55 -21.04
CA GLU A 169 -31.96 16.34 -21.27
C GLU A 169 -32.18 17.34 -20.13
N HIS A 170 -31.76 16.95 -18.92
CA HIS A 170 -31.85 17.77 -17.72
C HIS A 170 -30.52 17.79 -16.96
N ASP A 171 -30.22 18.91 -16.31
CA ASP A 171 -29.01 19.07 -15.51
C ASP A 171 -29.11 18.32 -14.18
N VAL A 172 -30.32 18.28 -13.60
CA VAL A 172 -30.54 17.70 -12.28
C VAL A 172 -31.87 16.96 -12.16
N TYR A 173 -31.83 15.78 -11.54
CA TYR A 173 -32.99 15.05 -11.02
C TYR A 173 -33.13 15.33 -9.53
N ILE A 174 -34.30 15.77 -9.07
CA ILE A 174 -34.54 16.09 -7.65
C ILE A 174 -35.53 15.10 -7.05
N SER A 175 -35.03 14.27 -6.13
CA SER A 175 -35.82 13.29 -5.37
C SER A 175 -36.05 13.80 -3.94
N PHE A 176 -37.29 13.76 -3.45
CA PHE A 176 -37.67 14.19 -2.10
C PHE A 176 -38.98 13.52 -1.64
N ASP A 177 -39.34 13.66 -0.36
CA ASP A 177 -40.64 13.21 0.16
C ASP A 177 -41.75 14.21 -0.20
N GLU A 178 -42.58 13.83 -1.16
CA GLU A 178 -43.71 14.63 -1.66
C GLU A 178 -44.84 14.78 -0.62
N ASN A 179 -44.93 13.88 0.35
CA ASN A 179 -45.95 13.96 1.39
C ASN A 179 -45.61 15.02 2.45
N ASN A 180 -44.32 15.37 2.58
CA ASN A 180 -43.89 16.44 3.44
C ASN A 180 -44.17 17.79 2.78
N LYS A 181 -45.26 18.45 3.21
CA LYS A 181 -45.70 19.75 2.67
C LYS A 181 -44.63 20.84 2.73
N LEU A 182 -43.77 20.83 3.75
CA LEU A 182 -42.72 21.84 3.91
C LEU A 182 -41.63 21.65 2.85
N VAL A 183 -41.18 20.41 2.65
CA VAL A 183 -40.20 20.05 1.61
C VAL A 183 -40.78 20.31 0.23
N LEU A 184 -42.02 19.89 -0.03
CA LEU A 184 -42.71 20.14 -1.29
C LEU A 184 -42.79 21.64 -1.62
N GLN A 185 -43.18 22.47 -0.64
CA GLN A 185 -43.20 23.92 -0.84
C GLN A 185 -41.82 24.49 -1.08
N PHE A 186 -40.81 24.03 -0.34
CA PHE A 186 -39.43 24.43 -0.55
C PHE A 186 -38.95 24.09 -1.97
N VAL A 187 -39.18 22.86 -2.45
CA VAL A 187 -38.73 22.43 -3.76
C VAL A 187 -39.45 23.19 -4.88
N ILE A 188 -40.79 23.25 -4.84
CA ILE A 188 -41.59 23.79 -5.93
C ILE A 188 -41.62 25.32 -5.94
N LYS A 189 -41.70 25.99 -4.77
CA LYS A 189 -41.87 27.45 -4.71
C LYS A 189 -40.56 28.21 -4.58
N LEU A 190 -39.48 27.58 -4.09
CA LEU A 190 -38.20 28.26 -3.85
C LEU A 190 -37.08 27.70 -4.73
N LEU A 191 -36.77 26.41 -4.58
CA LEU A 191 -35.61 25.81 -5.24
C LEU A 191 -35.79 25.75 -6.77
N TYR A 192 -36.93 25.25 -7.26
CA TYR A 192 -37.17 25.10 -8.70
C TYR A 192 -37.15 26.45 -9.44
N PRO A 193 -37.85 27.51 -9.00
CA PRO A 193 -37.77 28.82 -9.63
C PRO A 193 -36.35 29.40 -9.60
N PHE A 194 -35.62 29.21 -8.50
CA PHE A 194 -34.23 29.65 -8.36
C PHE A 194 -33.29 28.92 -9.35
N LEU A 195 -33.42 27.60 -9.51
CA LEU A 195 -32.63 26.86 -10.50
C LEU A 195 -32.97 27.30 -11.92
N LYS A 196 -34.26 27.48 -12.23
CA LYS A 196 -34.73 27.93 -13.54
C LYS A 196 -34.23 29.34 -13.88
N SER A 197 -34.24 30.27 -12.91
CA SER A 197 -33.71 31.63 -13.12
C SER A 197 -32.20 31.65 -13.38
N ASN A 198 -31.48 30.60 -12.96
CA ASN A 198 -30.05 30.43 -13.18
C ASN A 198 -29.73 29.48 -14.36
N ASN A 199 -30.68 29.27 -15.27
CA ASN A 199 -30.55 28.41 -16.46
C ASN A 199 -30.18 26.95 -16.17
N VAL A 200 -30.58 26.42 -15.01
CA VAL A 200 -30.42 25.01 -14.67
C VAL A 200 -31.75 24.29 -14.91
N SER A 201 -31.73 23.27 -15.76
CA SER A 201 -32.89 22.43 -16.06
C SER A 201 -33.05 21.33 -14.99
N ALA A 202 -34.15 21.39 -14.25
CA ALA A 202 -34.45 20.46 -13.17
C ALA A 202 -35.67 19.59 -13.51
N TYR A 203 -35.49 18.28 -13.36
CA TYR A 203 -36.54 17.27 -13.44
C TYR A 203 -37.06 16.93 -12.04
N ILE A 204 -38.37 17.06 -11.85
CA ILE A 204 -39.06 16.82 -10.58
C ILE A 204 -40.23 15.84 -10.83
N PRO A 205 -40.20 14.61 -10.30
CA PRO A 205 -41.19 13.57 -10.61
C PRO A 205 -42.64 14.03 -10.44
N CYS A 206 -43.01 14.57 -9.27
CA CYS A 206 -44.38 15.02 -9.02
C CYS A 206 -44.88 16.18 -9.91
N LYS A 207 -44.00 16.81 -10.68
CA LYS A 207 -44.31 17.92 -11.59
C LYS A 207 -44.25 17.50 -13.06
N ASP A 208 -43.27 16.66 -13.39
CA ASP A 208 -42.88 16.36 -14.77
C ASP A 208 -43.30 14.94 -15.21
N ASP A 209 -43.76 14.09 -14.29
CA ASP A 209 -44.28 12.76 -14.62
C ASP A 209 -45.62 12.86 -15.36
N CYS A 210 -45.71 12.13 -16.49
CA CYS A 210 -46.98 11.95 -17.19
C CYS A 210 -47.81 10.86 -16.52
N PRO A 211 -49.13 11.07 -16.28
CA PRO A 211 -49.99 10.04 -15.77
C PRO A 211 -50.10 8.87 -16.77
N GLY A 212 -50.17 7.64 -16.26
CA GLY A 212 -50.38 6.43 -17.06
C GLY A 212 -49.12 5.70 -17.54
N LYS A 213 -47.91 6.23 -17.26
CA LYS A 213 -46.66 5.46 -17.43
C LYS A 213 -46.39 4.54 -16.24
N MET A 214 -45.71 3.42 -16.49
CA MET A 214 -45.23 2.54 -15.42
C MET A 214 -44.15 3.26 -14.60
N LEU A 215 -44.31 3.29 -13.28
CA LEU A 215 -43.49 4.07 -12.35
C LEU A 215 -42.00 3.72 -12.45
N GLU A 216 -41.65 2.43 -12.42
CA GLU A 216 -40.26 1.97 -12.46
C GLU A 216 -39.55 2.32 -13.78
N GLU A 217 -40.25 2.15 -14.91
CA GLU A 217 -39.73 2.51 -16.23
C GLU A 217 -39.48 4.01 -16.32
N ASN A 218 -40.43 4.80 -15.84
CA ASN A 218 -40.34 6.26 -15.86
C ASN A 218 -39.16 6.77 -15.00
N ILE A 219 -39.00 6.24 -13.78
CA ILE A 219 -37.87 6.58 -12.90
C ILE A 219 -36.53 6.22 -13.57
N THR A 220 -36.45 5.02 -14.12
CA THR A 220 -35.25 4.50 -14.79
C THR A 220 -34.86 5.37 -15.98
N GLU A 221 -35.82 5.70 -16.85
CA GLU A 221 -35.62 6.50 -18.05
C GLU A 221 -35.14 7.92 -17.69
N ASN A 222 -35.84 8.60 -16.77
CA ASN A 222 -35.60 10.00 -16.48
C ASN A 222 -34.32 10.23 -15.66
N ILE A 223 -33.96 9.31 -14.76
CA ILE A 223 -32.68 9.38 -14.05
C ILE A 223 -31.49 9.30 -15.03
N GLN A 224 -31.56 8.42 -16.05
CA GLN A 224 -30.47 8.29 -17.04
C GLN A 224 -30.30 9.51 -17.96
N LYS A 225 -31.37 10.29 -18.11
CA LYS A 225 -31.41 11.53 -18.88
C LYS A 225 -30.90 12.74 -18.10
N CYS A 226 -30.62 12.59 -16.82
CA CYS A 226 -30.11 13.64 -15.95
C CYS A 226 -28.60 13.53 -15.70
N LYS A 227 -27.91 14.68 -15.62
CA LYS A 227 -26.47 14.72 -15.30
C LYS A 227 -26.17 14.47 -13.82
N THR A 228 -26.97 15.10 -12.96
CA THR A 228 -26.80 15.07 -11.50
C THR A 228 -28.05 14.53 -10.83
N PHE A 229 -27.87 13.79 -9.74
CA PHE A 229 -28.98 13.38 -8.87
C PHE A 229 -28.88 14.11 -7.52
N VAL A 230 -29.97 14.73 -7.07
CA VAL A 230 -30.07 15.38 -5.77
C VAL A 230 -31.15 14.67 -4.94
N LEU A 231 -30.75 14.16 -3.77
CA LEU A 231 -31.67 13.61 -2.78
C LEU A 231 -31.90 14.63 -1.67
N ILE A 232 -33.15 15.04 -1.43
CA ILE A 232 -33.53 15.88 -0.29
C ILE A 232 -34.20 14.97 0.75
N THR A 233 -33.56 14.82 1.90
CA THR A 233 -34.04 13.97 2.99
C THR A 233 -34.76 14.78 4.06
N SER A 234 -35.91 14.34 4.51
CA SER A 234 -36.67 14.93 5.63
C SER A 234 -37.03 13.90 6.70
N ASP A 235 -37.42 14.36 7.89
CA ASP A 235 -37.91 13.48 8.94
C ASP A 235 -39.16 12.72 8.48
N GLY A 236 -39.30 11.46 8.89
CA GLY A 236 -40.44 10.62 8.53
C GLY A 236 -40.48 10.11 7.08
N MET A 237 -39.53 10.51 6.22
CA MET A 237 -39.40 10.04 4.83
C MET A 237 -39.26 8.51 4.74
N TYR A 238 -38.75 7.89 5.81
CA TYR A 238 -38.49 6.45 5.88
C TYR A 238 -39.28 5.75 7.00
N GLU A 239 -40.32 6.39 7.54
CA GLU A 239 -41.28 5.67 8.37
C GLU A 239 -41.96 4.60 7.52
N ASP A 240 -42.11 3.41 8.11
CA ASP A 240 -42.56 2.18 7.45
C ASP A 240 -44.05 2.28 7.09
N LYS A 241 -44.34 3.01 6.01
CA LYS A 241 -45.68 3.17 5.43
C LYS A 241 -45.69 2.40 4.10
N PRO A 242 -46.47 1.30 4.01
CA PRO A 242 -46.44 0.43 2.83
C PRO A 242 -46.76 1.20 1.54
N GLY A 243 -45.96 0.97 0.49
CA GLY A 243 -46.19 1.44 -0.88
C GLY A 243 -45.59 2.79 -1.30
N LYS A 244 -45.21 3.69 -0.38
CA LYS A 244 -44.66 5.03 -0.72
C LYS A 244 -43.18 5.21 -0.38
N THR A 245 -42.77 4.67 0.76
CA THR A 245 -41.37 4.69 1.21
C THR A 245 -40.46 3.89 0.26
N GLU A 246 -41.01 2.88 -0.41
CA GLU A 246 -40.31 2.03 -1.39
C GLU A 246 -39.84 2.82 -2.62
N THR A 247 -40.66 3.75 -3.14
CA THR A 247 -40.34 4.49 -4.37
C THR A 247 -39.10 5.37 -4.21
N LYS A 248 -38.98 6.13 -3.11
CA LYS A 248 -37.84 7.04 -2.91
C LYS A 248 -36.56 6.30 -2.55
N ILE A 249 -36.67 5.17 -1.85
CA ILE A 249 -35.55 4.25 -1.66
C ILE A 249 -35.09 3.69 -3.02
N MET A 250 -36.03 3.33 -3.90
CA MET A 250 -35.73 2.82 -5.23
C MET A 250 -35.08 3.88 -6.13
N GLU A 251 -35.61 5.12 -6.18
CA GLU A 251 -35.00 6.24 -6.93
C GLU A 251 -33.53 6.44 -6.52
N TYR A 252 -33.25 6.50 -5.22
CA TYR A 252 -31.88 6.64 -4.71
C TYR A 252 -31.00 5.42 -5.03
N TYR A 253 -31.54 4.20 -4.89
CA TYR A 253 -30.81 2.98 -5.19
C TYR A 253 -30.41 2.91 -6.68
N LEU A 254 -31.32 3.23 -7.58
CA LEU A 254 -31.07 3.29 -9.02
C LEU A 254 -30.04 4.38 -9.34
N ALA A 255 -30.21 5.57 -8.78
CA ALA A 255 -29.25 6.67 -8.96
C ALA A 255 -27.84 6.30 -8.51
N TRP A 256 -27.69 5.67 -7.34
CA TRP A 256 -26.40 5.20 -6.85
C TRP A 256 -25.77 4.18 -7.81
N ASN A 257 -26.56 3.24 -8.33
CA ASN A 257 -26.07 2.25 -9.30
C ASN A 257 -25.65 2.91 -10.62
N TYR A 258 -26.36 3.94 -11.08
CA TYR A 258 -25.99 4.69 -12.27
C TYR A 258 -24.75 5.56 -12.06
N PHE A 259 -24.58 6.13 -10.88
CA PHE A 259 -23.37 6.86 -10.52
C PHE A 259 -22.14 5.96 -10.49
N THR A 260 -22.23 4.76 -9.89
CA THR A 260 -21.10 3.81 -9.89
C THR A 260 -20.74 3.30 -11.28
N LYS A 261 -21.72 3.20 -12.18
CA LYS A 261 -21.53 2.86 -13.61
C LYS A 261 -21.11 4.03 -14.50
N GLY A 262 -21.07 5.25 -13.97
CA GLY A 262 -20.71 6.45 -14.71
C GLY A 262 -21.77 6.98 -15.69
N VAL A 263 -23.04 6.62 -15.47
CA VAL A 263 -24.19 7.19 -16.22
C VAL A 263 -24.59 8.55 -15.65
N ILE A 264 -24.54 8.69 -14.32
CA ILE A 264 -24.71 9.95 -13.59
C ILE A 264 -23.34 10.45 -13.15
N ASP A 265 -23.10 11.75 -13.31
CA ASP A 265 -21.83 12.36 -12.99
C ASP A 265 -21.67 12.65 -11.50
N LYS A 266 -22.72 13.20 -10.88
CA LYS A 266 -22.68 13.65 -9.48
C LYS A 266 -23.92 13.22 -8.72
N ILE A 267 -23.75 12.90 -7.43
CA ILE A 267 -24.84 12.69 -6.48
C ILE A 267 -24.65 13.64 -5.31
N PHE A 268 -25.71 14.37 -4.96
CA PHE A 268 -25.75 15.24 -3.79
C PHE A 268 -26.86 14.82 -2.83
N VAL A 269 -26.64 15.05 -1.54
CA VAL A 269 -27.65 14.80 -0.50
C VAL A 269 -27.86 16.07 0.31
N VAL A 270 -29.11 16.47 0.47
CA VAL A 270 -29.52 17.67 1.21
C VAL A 270 -30.41 17.22 2.37
N LYS A 271 -29.94 17.41 3.60
CA LYS A 271 -30.73 17.17 4.81
C LYS A 271 -31.55 18.41 5.09
N TYR A 272 -32.86 18.29 4.85
CA TYR A 272 -33.82 19.33 5.15
C TYR A 272 -34.03 19.46 6.66
N ASP A 273 -34.30 18.32 7.34
CA ASP A 273 -34.48 18.25 8.79
C ASP A 273 -33.41 17.37 9.46
N ARG A 274 -33.30 17.47 10.79
CA ARG A 274 -32.43 16.58 11.57
C ARG A 274 -33.02 15.17 11.59
N PRO A 275 -32.31 14.15 11.05
CA PRO A 275 -32.86 12.81 10.96
C PRO A 275 -33.03 12.17 12.35
N LYS A 276 -34.14 11.47 12.56
CA LYS A 276 -34.28 10.52 13.68
C LYS A 276 -33.50 9.24 13.37
N LYS A 277 -32.99 8.55 14.38
CA LYS A 277 -31.94 7.50 14.32
C LYS A 277 -32.16 6.28 13.37
N LYS A 278 -33.25 6.19 12.60
CA LYS A 278 -33.68 4.97 11.88
C LYS A 278 -33.79 5.05 10.34
N ASP A 279 -33.18 6.05 9.69
CA ASP A 279 -33.32 6.22 8.23
C ASP A 279 -32.26 5.48 7.39
N PHE A 280 -32.65 5.03 6.20
CA PHE A 280 -31.94 4.09 5.32
C PHE A 280 -30.46 4.46 5.00
N GLN A 281 -29.60 3.43 4.95
CA GLN A 281 -28.18 3.42 4.55
C GLN A 281 -27.36 4.66 4.94
N TYR A 282 -27.38 5.00 6.23
CA TYR A 282 -26.52 6.03 6.85
C TYR A 282 -25.11 6.03 6.25
N ARG A 283 -24.51 4.86 5.99
CA ARG A 283 -23.15 4.78 5.43
C ARG A 283 -22.98 5.44 4.06
N ARG A 284 -23.90 5.29 3.09
CA ARG A 284 -23.73 5.90 1.75
C ARG A 284 -23.96 7.41 1.80
N THR A 285 -25.04 7.82 2.45
CA THR A 285 -25.37 9.26 2.57
C THR A 285 -24.32 9.96 3.44
N GLU A 286 -23.86 9.36 4.54
CA GLU A 286 -22.72 9.86 5.32
C GLU A 286 -21.46 9.99 4.49
N ALA A 287 -21.11 8.99 3.68
CA ALA A 287 -19.94 9.07 2.82
C ALA A 287 -20.04 10.28 1.87
N ILE A 288 -21.23 10.55 1.32
CA ILE A 288 -21.50 11.76 0.51
C ILE A 288 -21.28 13.04 1.35
N TYR A 289 -21.75 13.09 2.60
CA TYR A 289 -21.49 14.22 3.49
C TYR A 289 -20.01 14.41 3.80
N ARG A 290 -19.30 13.35 4.18
CA ARG A 290 -17.88 13.38 4.55
C ARG A 290 -16.98 13.76 3.37
N THR A 291 -17.39 13.44 2.14
CA THR A 291 -16.68 13.79 0.90
C THR A 291 -17.04 15.18 0.36
N GLY A 292 -17.84 15.97 1.10
CA GLY A 292 -18.20 17.36 0.78
C GLY A 292 -19.32 17.52 -0.24
N MET A 293 -20.10 16.46 -0.51
CA MET A 293 -21.24 16.48 -1.45
C MET A 293 -22.60 16.55 -0.72
N GLY A 294 -22.60 16.81 0.59
CA GLY A 294 -23.80 16.85 1.41
C GLY A 294 -24.04 18.20 2.09
N PHE A 295 -25.30 18.63 2.19
CA PHE A 295 -25.71 19.91 2.76
C PHE A 295 -26.75 19.79 3.86
N ASN A 296 -26.57 20.56 4.94
CA ASN A 296 -27.55 20.65 6.02
C ASN A 296 -28.27 22.00 5.95
N MET A 297 -29.60 21.99 5.89
CA MET A 297 -30.41 23.21 5.85
C MET A 297 -30.31 24.08 7.11
N TRP A 298 -30.02 23.48 8.27
CA TRP A 298 -29.85 24.21 9.53
C TRP A 298 -28.45 24.84 9.70
N ASN A 299 -27.53 24.65 8.75
CA ASN A 299 -26.21 25.25 8.83
C ASN A 299 -26.25 26.72 8.39
N LYS A 300 -26.30 27.64 9.37
CA LYS A 300 -26.38 29.09 9.13
C LYS A 300 -25.19 29.70 8.36
N LYS A 301 -24.09 28.96 8.18
CA LYS A 301 -22.88 29.46 7.50
C LYS A 301 -22.93 29.31 5.98
N VAL A 302 -23.86 28.50 5.43
CA VAL A 302 -23.90 28.19 4.00
C VAL A 302 -25.28 28.50 3.45
N CYS A 303 -25.35 29.36 2.43
CA CYS A 303 -26.56 29.52 1.64
C CYS A 303 -26.74 28.27 0.77
N VAL A 304 -27.64 27.38 1.19
CA VAL A 304 -27.78 26.04 0.57
C VAL A 304 -28.15 26.13 -0.91
N TYR A 305 -29.00 27.07 -1.31
CA TYR A 305 -29.36 27.28 -2.72
C TYR A 305 -28.14 27.61 -3.58
N GLN A 306 -27.30 28.52 -3.09
CA GLN A 306 -26.09 28.94 -3.78
C GLN A 306 -25.08 27.79 -3.87
N ALA A 307 -24.90 27.04 -2.78
CA ALA A 307 -24.00 25.90 -2.76
C ALA A 307 -24.45 24.77 -3.70
N ILE A 308 -25.76 24.53 -3.81
CA ILE A 308 -26.32 23.59 -4.80
C ILE A 308 -26.02 24.09 -6.22
N LEU A 309 -26.23 25.38 -6.50
CA LEU A 309 -25.98 25.95 -7.82
C LEU A 309 -24.51 25.85 -8.24
N GLU A 310 -23.59 26.24 -7.35
CA GLU A 310 -22.14 26.18 -7.59
C GLU A 310 -21.70 24.76 -7.97
N LEU A 311 -22.19 23.76 -7.24
CA LEU A 311 -21.85 22.36 -7.51
C LEU A 311 -22.46 21.79 -8.79
N LEU A 312 -23.65 22.27 -9.18
CA LEU A 312 -24.28 21.89 -10.44
C LEU A 312 -23.52 22.48 -11.64
N GLN A 313 -22.96 23.67 -11.48
CA GLN A 313 -22.22 24.38 -12.54
C GLN A 313 -20.73 24.02 -12.60
N GLU A 314 -20.16 23.48 -11.52
CA GLU A 314 -18.77 23.03 -11.45
C GLU A 314 -18.51 21.92 -12.50
N ARG A 315 -17.70 22.24 -13.51
CA ARG A 315 -17.49 21.42 -14.72
C ARG A 315 -16.84 20.06 -14.44
#